data_AF-A0A7X5XSV0-F1
#
_entry.id   AF-A0A7X5XSV0-F1
#
_cell.length_a   1.000
_cell.length_b   1.000
_cell.length_c   1.000
_cell.angle_alpha   90.00
_cell.angle_beta   90.00
_cell.angle_gamma   90.00
#
_symmetry.space_group_name_H-M   'P 1'
#
loop_
_entity.id
_entity.type
_entity.pdbx_description
1 polymer ?
#
loop_
_entity_poly.entity_id
_entity_poly.type
_entity_poly.pdbx_seq_one_letter_code
_entity_poly.pdbx_strand_id
1 'polypeptide(L)'
;MDRRILLTSMAAAAASACTRRDDDGAAADRTGRPTLAIESEGPGRWRIRSWQWRANAWRPRIAQARMAGGKIEISGPIDAADRAEVIARLRA
;
A
#
# COMPACT_ATOMS: atom_id res chain seq x y z
N MET A 1 -26.96 -7.33 -41.88
CA MET A 1 -26.83 -5.97 -41.30
C MET A 1 -26.91 -6.14 -39.79
N ASP A 2 -25.75 -6.24 -39.15
CA ASP A 2 -25.60 -6.70 -37.77
C ASP A 2 -25.46 -5.54 -36.79
N ARG A 3 -26.43 -5.50 -35.88
CA ARG A 3 -26.69 -4.61 -34.73
C ARG A 3 -25.61 -4.55 -33.62
N ARG A 4 -24.32 -4.69 -33.95
CA ARG A 4 -23.24 -4.85 -32.95
C ARG A 4 -22.25 -3.70 -32.81
N ILE A 5 -22.56 -2.52 -33.35
CA ILE A 5 -21.73 -1.33 -33.18
C ILE A 5 -22.51 -0.24 -32.46
N LEU A 6 -22.91 -0.49 -31.22
CA LEU A 6 -23.41 0.55 -30.31
C LEU A 6 -23.11 0.15 -28.86
N LEU A 7 -21.96 0.62 -28.35
CA LEU A 7 -21.61 0.85 -26.94
C LEU A 7 -20.12 1.28 -26.95
N THR A 8 -19.80 2.48 -27.44
CA THR A 8 -19.90 3.73 -26.67
C THR A 8 -19.28 3.54 -25.28
N SER A 9 -17.95 3.39 -25.25
CA SER A 9 -17.16 3.49 -24.03
C SER A 9 -17.06 4.97 -23.66
N MET A 10 -18.09 5.47 -22.98
CA MET A 10 -18.06 6.80 -22.39
C MET A 10 -17.01 6.88 -21.30
N ALA A 11 -16.22 7.95 -21.41
CA ALA A 11 -15.35 8.48 -20.39
C ALA A 11 -16.08 8.70 -19.06
N ALA A 12 -15.36 8.54 -17.94
CA ALA A 12 -14.91 9.67 -17.11
C ALA A 12 -14.67 9.25 -15.66
N ALA A 13 -13.43 9.53 -15.23
CA ALA A 13 -12.95 9.95 -13.92
C ALA A 13 -13.83 9.75 -12.65
N ALA A 14 -13.20 9.15 -11.64
CA ALA A 14 -13.32 9.61 -10.27
C ALA A 14 -11.91 9.73 -9.66
N ALA A 15 -11.52 10.96 -9.37
CA ALA A 15 -10.32 11.32 -8.66
C ALA A 15 -10.34 10.78 -7.22
N SER A 16 -9.18 10.38 -6.70
CA SER A 16 -8.89 10.51 -5.28
C SER A 16 -7.39 10.68 -5.07
N ALA A 17 -7.07 11.82 -4.46
CA ALA A 17 -5.80 12.21 -3.86
C ALA A 17 -4.66 12.61 -4.82
N CYS A 18 -4.80 13.80 -5.42
CA CYS A 18 -3.70 14.76 -5.37
C CYS A 18 -3.53 15.15 -3.90
N THR A 19 -2.43 14.80 -3.22
CA THR A 19 -1.80 15.65 -2.20
C THR A 19 -0.49 15.05 -1.69
N ARG A 20 0.51 15.94 -1.63
CA ARG A 20 1.72 15.92 -0.82
C ARG A 20 2.87 15.01 -1.29
N ARG A 21 3.72 15.61 -2.13
CA ARG A 21 5.16 15.42 -2.09
C ARG A 21 5.64 15.92 -0.72
N ASP A 22 5.85 15.01 0.21
CA ASP A 22 6.55 15.30 1.47
C ASP A 22 8.03 14.99 1.22
N ASP A 23 8.74 16.03 0.80
CA ASP A 23 10.19 16.11 0.85
C ASP A 23 10.52 16.61 2.27
N ASP A 24 10.89 15.71 3.18
CA ASP A 24 11.65 16.07 4.38
C ASP A 24 12.57 14.90 4.83
N GLY A 25 13.82 15.03 4.39
CA GLY A 25 15.04 14.74 5.16
C GLY A 25 15.14 13.49 6.04
N ALA A 26 15.45 12.32 5.45
CA ALA A 26 16.53 11.43 5.89
C ALA A 26 16.67 10.17 5.01
N ALA A 27 17.90 9.93 4.54
CA ALA A 27 18.41 8.74 3.86
C ALA A 27 18.24 8.69 2.32
N ALA A 28 19.32 9.10 1.66
CA ALA A 28 19.84 8.59 0.38
C ALA A 28 18.79 8.17 -0.67
N ASP A 29 18.56 9.06 -1.64
CA ASP A 29 18.15 8.76 -3.02
C ASP A 29 17.19 7.56 -3.19
N ARG A 30 15.97 7.71 -2.64
CA ARG A 30 14.91 6.68 -2.68
C ARG A 30 14.01 6.80 -3.91
N THR A 31 14.52 7.33 -5.01
CA THR A 31 13.76 7.47 -6.25
C THR A 31 13.22 6.10 -6.68
N GLY A 32 11.90 6.00 -6.91
CA GLY A 32 11.26 4.75 -7.36
C GLY A 32 10.98 3.70 -6.27
N ARG A 33 10.88 4.10 -4.98
CA ARG A 33 10.39 3.18 -3.93
C ARG A 33 9.02 2.63 -4.30
N PRO A 34 8.82 1.29 -4.33
CA PRO A 34 7.50 0.74 -4.57
C PRO A 34 6.55 1.03 -3.40
N THR A 35 5.26 1.20 -3.70
CA THR A 35 4.24 1.57 -2.71
C THR A 35 4.01 0.45 -1.69
N LEU A 36 3.70 0.84 -0.46
CA LEU A 36 3.19 -0.06 0.57
C LEU A 36 1.87 -0.68 0.13
N ALA A 37 1.80 -2.01 0.12
CA ALA A 37 0.55 -2.72 -0.15
C ALA A 37 0.04 -3.40 1.12
N ILE A 38 -1.27 -3.27 1.37
CA ILE A 38 -2.00 -3.92 2.46
C ILE A 38 -3.15 -4.69 1.81
N GLU A 39 -3.06 -6.00 1.81
CA GLU A 39 -3.98 -6.91 1.13
C GLU A 39 -4.79 -7.67 2.20
N SER A 40 -6.12 -7.69 2.09
CA SER A 40 -6.97 -8.45 3.03
C SER A 40 -6.86 -9.96 2.73
N GLU A 41 -6.50 -10.76 3.72
CA GLU A 41 -6.44 -12.24 3.62
C GLU A 41 -7.69 -12.90 4.25
N GLY A 42 -8.53 -12.12 4.93
CA GLY A 42 -9.76 -12.58 5.56
C GLY A 42 -10.19 -11.67 6.71
N PRO A 43 -11.25 -12.04 7.44
CA PRO A 43 -11.77 -11.21 8.53
C PRO A 43 -10.68 -10.90 9.56
N GLY A 44 -10.36 -9.62 9.71
CA GLY A 44 -9.36 -9.14 10.66
C GLY A 44 -7.94 -9.63 10.39
N ARG A 45 -7.58 -10.01 9.15
CA ARG A 45 -6.22 -10.44 8.77
C ARG A 45 -5.79 -9.79 7.47
N TRP A 46 -4.55 -9.30 7.45
CA TRP A 46 -3.98 -8.60 6.30
C TRP A 46 -2.53 -8.99 6.06
N ARG A 47 -2.19 -9.15 4.79
CA ARG A 47 -0.81 -9.24 4.35
C ARG A 47 -0.28 -7.86 4.04
N ILE A 48 0.93 -7.57 4.51
CA ILE A 48 1.60 -6.30 4.27
C ILE A 48 2.86 -6.54 3.44
N ARG A 49 3.01 -5.76 2.37
CA ARG A 49 4.22 -5.73 1.55
C ARG A 49 4.88 -4.35 1.67
N SER A 50 5.89 -4.31 2.52
CA SER A 50 6.78 -3.17 2.73
C SER A 50 8.03 -3.33 1.86
N TRP A 51 8.80 -2.25 1.69
CA TRP A 51 10.00 -2.25 0.86
C TRP A 51 11.18 -1.65 1.60
N GLN A 52 12.30 -2.37 1.56
CA GLN A 52 13.57 -1.94 2.12
C GLN A 52 14.61 -1.81 1.01
N TRP A 53 15.41 -0.74 1.04
CA TRP A 53 16.61 -0.64 0.21
C TRP A 53 17.73 -1.52 0.78
N ARG A 54 18.18 -2.52 0.03
CA ARG A 54 19.35 -3.35 0.37
C ARG A 54 20.09 -3.77 -0.89
N ALA A 55 21.42 -3.74 -0.84
CA ALA A 55 22.29 -4.15 -1.95
C ALA A 55 21.89 -3.46 -3.27
N ASN A 56 21.72 -2.14 -3.23
CA ASN A 56 21.35 -1.30 -4.38
C ASN A 56 20.04 -1.70 -5.09
N ALA A 57 19.12 -2.32 -4.36
CA ALA A 57 17.81 -2.70 -4.88
C ALA A 57 16.71 -2.60 -3.81
N TRP A 58 15.48 -2.31 -4.25
CA TRP A 58 14.30 -2.46 -3.41
C TRP A 58 14.00 -3.95 -3.21
N ARG A 59 14.01 -4.38 -1.95
CA ARG A 59 13.68 -5.74 -1.54
C ARG A 59 12.35 -5.73 -0.79
N PRO A 60 11.40 -6.60 -1.15
CA PRO A 60 10.14 -6.68 -0.43
C PRO A 60 10.37 -7.27 0.96
N ARG A 61 9.61 -6.75 1.92
CA ARG A 61 9.45 -7.28 3.26
C ARG A 61 8.00 -7.64 3.45
N ILE A 62 7.75 -8.90 3.78
CA ILE A 62 6.40 -9.39 4.00
C ILE A 62 6.16 -9.47 5.50
N ALA A 63 5.16 -8.73 5.96
CA ALA A 63 4.63 -8.82 7.31
C ALA A 63 3.17 -9.24 7.26
N GLN A 64 2.66 -9.66 8.40
CA GLN A 64 1.27 -10.05 8.59
C GLN A 64 0.68 -9.16 9.68
N ALA A 65 -0.53 -8.67 9.46
CA ALA A 65 -1.32 -7.99 10.45
C ALA A 65 -2.56 -8.79 10.80
N ARG A 66 -2.97 -8.70 12.06
CA ARG A 66 -4.24 -9.24 12.51
C ARG A 66 -4.90 -8.33 13.53
N MET A 67 -6.22 -8.39 13.59
CA MET A 67 -6.98 -7.83 14.69
C MET A 67 -6.98 -8.85 15.84
N ALA A 68 -6.49 -8.44 17.01
CA ALA A 68 -6.50 -9.24 18.23
C ALA A 68 -6.91 -8.36 19.40
N GLY A 69 -8.01 -8.71 20.07
CA GLY A 69 -8.50 -7.98 21.25
C GLY A 69 -8.75 -6.48 21.00
N GLY A 70 -9.30 -6.12 19.84
CA GLY A 70 -9.55 -4.72 19.46
C GLY A 70 -8.29 -3.91 19.10
N LYS A 71 -7.13 -4.57 18.98
CA LYS A 71 -5.87 -3.94 18.58
C LYS A 71 -5.36 -4.57 17.28
N ILE A 72 -4.59 -3.80 16.52
CA ILE A 72 -3.85 -4.31 15.36
C ILE A 72 -2.49 -4.79 15.84
N GLU A 73 -2.22 -6.07 15.64
CA GLU A 73 -0.91 -6.67 15.85
C GLU A 73 -0.24 -6.92 14.51
N ILE A 74 1.04 -6.53 14.39
CA ILE A 74 1.82 -6.74 13.17
C ILE A 74 3.03 -7.60 13.51
N SER A 75 3.10 -8.75 12.87
CA SER A 75 4.17 -9.75 12.99
C SER A 75 5.02 -9.78 11.72
N GLY A 76 6.34 -9.93 11.88
CA GLY A 76 7.28 -10.05 10.76
C GLY A 76 8.02 -8.74 10.42
N PRO A 77 8.96 -8.81 9.45
CA PRO A 77 9.80 -7.69 9.07
C PRO A 77 9.00 -6.62 8.33
N ILE A 78 9.07 -5.40 8.83
CA ILE A 78 8.45 -4.21 8.21
C ILE A 78 9.33 -3.00 8.52
N ASP A 79 9.33 -2.01 7.64
CA ASP A 79 9.96 -0.72 7.95
C ASP A 79 9.17 0.02 9.05
N ALA A 80 9.84 0.81 9.89
CA ALA A 80 9.19 1.50 11.01
C ALA A 80 8.17 2.56 10.54
N ALA A 81 8.48 3.26 9.44
CA ALA A 81 7.57 4.25 8.86
C ALA A 81 6.33 3.56 8.28
N ASP A 82 6.52 2.48 7.52
CA ASP A 82 5.43 1.70 6.95
C ASP A 82 4.56 1.07 8.05
N ARG A 83 5.15 0.63 9.17
CA ARG A 83 4.40 0.09 10.31
C ARG A 83 3.40 1.11 10.88
N ALA A 84 3.80 2.37 11.02
CA ALA A 84 2.90 3.42 11.49
C ALA A 84 1.76 3.66 10.48
N GLU A 85 2.08 3.71 9.19
CA GLU A 85 1.09 3.88 8.12
C GLU A 85 0.06 2.73 8.11
N VAL A 86 0.50 1.47 8.23
CA VAL A 86 -0.40 0.32 8.32
C VAL A 86 -1.38 0.47 9.47
N ILE A 87 -0.90 0.83 10.66
CA ILE A 87 -1.76 0.98 11.84
C ILE A 87 -2.77 2.09 11.62
N ALA A 88 -2.36 3.22 11.03
CA ALA A 88 -3.27 4.32 10.71
C ALA A 88 -4.36 3.90 9.72
N ARG A 89 -3.98 3.20 8.64
CA ARG A 89 -4.92 2.78 7.57
C ARG A 89 -5.89 1.69 8.01
N LEU A 90 -5.48 0.80 8.92
CA LEU A 90 -6.33 -0.29 9.41
C LEU A 90 -7.22 0.12 10.61
N ARG A 91 -6.98 1.28 11.22
CA ARG A 91 -7.85 1.85 12.27
C ARG A 91 -8.95 2.76 11.73
N ALA A 92 -8.78 3.30 10.53
CA ALA A 92 -9.76 4.14 9.84
C ALA A 92 -10.96 3.31 9.38
#